data_AF-A0A315VTQ6-F1
#
_entry.id   AF-A0A315VTQ6-F1
#
_cell.length_a   1.000
_cell.length_b   1.000
_cell.length_c   1.000
_cell.angle_alpha   90.00
_cell.angle_beta   90.00
_cell.angle_gamma   90.00
#
_symmetry.space_group_name_H-M   'P 1'
#
loop_
_entity.id
_entity.type
_entity.pdbx_description
1 polymer ?
#
loop_
_entity_poly.entity_id
_entity_poly.type
_entity_poly.pdbx_seq_one_letter_code
_entity_poly.pdbx_strand_id
1 'polypeptide(L)'
;MDKEEDLEILGEQLYSLIYPKHKEGAGKLTGMLLELPADVLSQMLQDEAMLTAAVEKALRALQLAPKASEVAQKDEDDVSESSDSLGEQLFELVDVYNTGHSQKITGMLLEQHKDVVLQLLSNPKLLEEHVNLALKTLKEQNIEETDLSDASEADETDRLGEKLFSLVEQMDSLHANDITGMLLEMDAASLQQLLSDHTKLQVAVQKAQAVLDTES
;
A
#
# COMPACT_ATOMS: atom_id res chain seq x y z
N MET A 1 43.74 -24.92 30.94
CA MET A 1 43.89 -23.61 30.32
C MET A 1 42.92 -23.60 29.19
N ASP A 2 41.76 -23.15 29.60
CA ASP A 2 40.47 -23.64 29.19
C ASP A 2 40.02 -22.74 28.06
N LYS A 3 40.08 -23.26 26.84
CA LYS A 3 39.79 -22.50 25.60
C LYS A 3 38.41 -21.82 25.62
N GLU A 4 37.52 -22.30 26.50
CA GLU A 4 36.18 -21.79 26.72
C GLU A 4 36.18 -20.46 27.51
N GLU A 5 37.10 -20.33 28.48
CA GLU A 5 37.27 -19.11 29.29
C GLU A 5 37.91 -17.98 28.47
N ASP A 6 38.82 -18.33 27.54
CA ASP A 6 39.41 -17.38 26.61
C ASP A 6 38.37 -16.78 25.64
N LEU A 7 37.40 -17.58 25.21
CA LEU A 7 36.33 -17.16 24.28
C LEU A 7 35.35 -16.18 24.95
N GLU A 8 34.98 -16.43 26.20
CA GLU A 8 34.16 -15.51 27.00
C GLU A 8 34.85 -14.14 27.15
N ILE A 9 36.12 -14.13 27.54
CA ILE A 9 36.91 -12.90 27.70
C ILE A 9 37.04 -12.13 26.38
N LEU A 10 37.28 -12.83 25.26
CA LEU A 10 37.33 -12.22 23.94
C LEU A 10 35.97 -11.61 23.54
N GLY A 11 34.88 -12.30 23.86
CA GLY A 11 33.52 -11.83 23.62
C GLY A 11 33.19 -10.53 24.36
N GLU A 12 33.53 -10.44 25.63
CA GLU A 12 33.31 -9.21 26.42
C GLU A 12 34.12 -8.02 25.88
N GLN A 13 35.36 -8.25 25.45
CA GLN A 13 36.21 -7.22 24.85
C GLN A 13 35.64 -6.75 23.50
N LEU A 14 35.22 -7.69 22.65
CA LEU A 14 34.56 -7.40 21.38
C LEU A 14 33.27 -6.59 21.60
N TYR A 15 32.43 -7.02 22.53
CA TYR A 15 31.19 -6.32 22.86
C TYR A 15 31.45 -4.88 23.30
N SER A 16 32.45 -4.66 24.15
CA SER A 16 32.82 -3.32 24.65
C SER A 16 33.27 -2.37 23.54
N LEU A 17 33.89 -2.89 22.48
CA LEU A 17 34.30 -2.11 21.30
C LEU A 17 33.15 -1.87 20.31
N ILE A 18 32.25 -2.84 20.17
CA ILE A 18 31.13 -2.79 19.22
C ILE A 18 29.96 -1.96 19.78
N TYR A 19 29.65 -2.09 21.07
CA TYR A 19 28.54 -1.41 21.75
C TYR A 19 28.48 0.11 21.53
N PRO A 20 29.56 0.90 21.69
CA PRO A 20 29.52 2.34 21.46
C PRO A 20 29.26 2.71 19.99
N LYS A 21 29.63 1.84 19.02
CA LYS A 21 29.44 2.07 17.59
C LYS A 21 28.08 1.53 17.08
N HIS A 22 27.58 0.44 17.65
CA HIS A 22 26.39 -0.30 17.18
C HIS A 22 25.50 -0.79 18.33
N LYS A 23 24.95 0.14 19.14
CA LYS A 23 24.14 -0.16 20.34
C LYS A 23 23.00 -1.16 20.13
N GLU A 24 22.23 -1.01 19.04
CA GLU A 24 21.02 -1.82 18.79
C GLU A 24 21.32 -3.26 18.34
N GLY A 25 22.56 -3.55 17.92
CA GLY A 25 22.94 -4.85 17.37
C GLY A 25 24.17 -5.49 18.01
N ALA A 26 24.78 -4.83 19.00
CA ALA A 26 26.08 -5.23 19.54
C ALA A 26 26.12 -6.67 20.05
N GLY A 27 25.07 -7.13 20.73
CA GLY A 27 25.00 -8.51 21.25
C GLY A 27 25.00 -9.54 20.13
N LYS A 28 24.17 -9.36 19.10
CA LYS A 28 24.11 -10.26 17.95
C LYS A 28 25.37 -10.20 17.09
N LEU A 29 25.90 -9.00 16.86
CA LEU A 29 27.16 -8.83 16.12
C LEU A 29 28.30 -9.53 16.85
N THR A 30 28.40 -9.36 18.16
CA THR A 30 29.42 -10.04 18.97
C THR A 30 29.23 -11.56 18.91
N GLY A 31 27.99 -12.05 19.04
CA GLY A 31 27.68 -13.48 18.92
C GLY A 31 28.08 -14.07 17.56
N MET A 32 27.76 -13.39 16.46
CA MET A 32 28.16 -13.83 15.12
C MET A 32 29.68 -13.80 14.91
N LEU A 33 30.38 -12.85 15.53
CA LEU A 33 31.83 -12.79 15.48
C LEU A 33 32.46 -13.89 16.35
N LEU A 34 31.85 -14.24 17.48
CA LEU A 34 32.30 -15.32 18.36
C LEU A 34 32.22 -16.71 17.72
N GLU A 35 31.51 -16.87 16.59
CA GLU A 35 31.58 -18.08 15.76
C GLU A 35 32.92 -18.23 15.02
N LEU A 36 33.76 -17.19 14.99
CA LEU A 36 35.10 -17.24 14.41
C LEU A 36 36.13 -17.85 15.38
N PRO A 37 37.23 -18.43 14.86
CA PRO A 37 38.29 -18.98 15.70
C PRO A 37 38.91 -17.90 16.62
N ALA A 38 39.31 -18.29 17.83
CA ALA A 38 39.94 -17.40 18.81
C ALA A 38 41.18 -16.66 18.28
N ASP A 39 41.95 -17.28 17.38
CA ASP A 39 43.10 -16.64 16.71
C ASP A 39 42.67 -15.42 15.86
N VAL A 40 41.53 -15.55 15.17
CA VAL A 40 40.96 -14.49 14.32
C VAL A 40 40.39 -13.38 15.19
N LEU A 41 39.69 -13.73 16.28
CA LEU A 41 39.13 -12.76 17.23
C LEU A 41 40.22 -11.95 17.92
N SER A 42 41.32 -12.61 18.32
CA SER A 42 42.49 -11.95 18.90
C SER A 42 43.15 -10.98 17.92
N GLN A 43 43.20 -11.34 16.63
CA GLN A 43 43.71 -10.48 15.58
C GLN A 43 42.80 -9.27 15.35
N MET A 44 41.48 -9.46 15.39
CA MET A 44 40.50 -8.37 15.27
C MET A 44 40.54 -7.40 16.45
N LEU A 45 40.85 -7.86 17.66
CA LEU A 45 41.05 -6.98 18.82
C LEU A 45 42.30 -6.11 18.70
N GLN A 46 43.33 -6.58 17.97
CA GLN A 46 44.55 -5.81 17.71
C GLN A 46 44.43 -4.90 16.48
N ASP A 47 43.55 -5.23 15.53
CA ASP A 47 43.33 -4.49 14.29
C ASP A 47 41.88 -3.98 14.17
N GLU A 48 41.70 -2.69 14.48
CA GLU A 48 40.39 -2.01 14.41
C GLU A 48 39.79 -2.01 13.00
N ALA A 49 40.60 -2.00 11.94
CA ALA A 49 40.11 -2.03 10.57
C ALA A 49 39.54 -3.41 10.23
N MET A 50 40.22 -4.47 10.68
CA MET A 50 39.74 -5.85 10.54
C MET A 50 38.45 -6.08 11.34
N LEU A 51 38.37 -5.55 12.57
CA LEU A 51 37.16 -5.58 13.38
C LEU A 51 35.99 -4.90 12.68
N THR A 52 36.20 -3.68 12.18
CA THR A 52 35.16 -2.90 11.50
C THR A 52 34.66 -3.62 10.25
N ALA A 53 35.55 -4.17 9.43
CA ALA A 53 35.19 -4.92 8.23
C ALA A 53 34.37 -6.19 8.56
N ALA A 54 34.72 -6.89 9.63
CA ALA A 54 33.99 -8.06 10.10
C ALA A 54 32.60 -7.70 10.64
N VAL A 55 32.50 -6.59 11.40
CA VAL A 55 31.22 -6.05 11.88
C VAL A 55 30.32 -5.63 10.72
N GLU A 56 30.85 -4.93 9.71
CA GLU A 56 30.08 -4.58 8.50
C GLU A 56 29.60 -5.81 7.74
N LYS A 57 30.44 -6.85 7.64
CA LYS A 57 30.08 -8.12 7.00
C LYS A 57 28.96 -8.83 7.77
N ALA A 58 29.06 -8.87 9.11
CA ALA A 58 28.02 -9.41 9.98
C ALA A 58 26.73 -8.59 9.90
N LEU A 59 26.81 -7.25 9.84
CA LEU A 59 25.67 -6.36 9.64
C LEU A 59 24.98 -6.62 8.30
N ARG A 60 25.73 -6.77 7.21
CA ARG A 60 25.15 -7.12 5.90
C ARG A 60 24.51 -8.49 5.93
N ALA A 61 25.13 -9.48 6.59
CA ALA A 61 24.54 -10.80 6.78
C ALA A 61 23.23 -10.73 7.59
N LEU A 62 23.15 -9.87 8.62
CA LEU A 62 21.94 -9.62 9.40
C LEU A 62 20.86 -8.84 8.63
N GLN A 63 21.23 -8.06 7.62
CA GLN A 63 20.28 -7.38 6.72
C GLN A 63 19.76 -8.30 5.60
N LEU A 64 20.58 -9.28 5.18
CA LEU A 64 20.24 -10.27 4.16
C LEU A 64 19.51 -11.50 4.72
N ALA A 65 19.77 -11.86 5.97
CA ALA A 65 18.95 -12.83 6.68
C ALA A 65 17.62 -12.15 7.05
N PRO A 66 16.45 -12.64 6.59
CA PRO A 66 15.17 -12.11 7.06
C PRO A 66 15.17 -12.21 8.58
N LYS A 67 15.07 -11.06 9.24
CA LYS A 67 15.32 -10.86 10.68
C LYS A 67 14.68 -11.96 11.53
N ALA A 68 15.45 -13.00 11.84
CA ALA A 68 15.23 -13.88 12.97
C ALA A 68 15.60 -13.08 14.23
N SER A 69 14.60 -12.27 14.64
CA SER A 69 14.04 -12.06 15.97
C SER A 69 14.94 -11.82 17.18
N GLU A 70 14.34 -11.24 18.23
CA GLU A 70 14.68 -11.40 19.67
C GLU A 70 15.28 -10.13 20.35
N VAL A 71 14.72 -9.54 21.44
CA VAL A 71 13.68 -9.98 22.39
C VAL A 71 13.09 -8.79 23.20
N ALA A 72 11.77 -8.76 23.40
CA ALA A 72 11.17 -8.66 24.73
C ALA A 72 10.03 -9.68 24.79
N GLN A 73 10.15 -10.61 25.74
CA GLN A 73 9.43 -11.88 25.84
C GLN A 73 7.94 -11.66 26.16
N LYS A 74 7.06 -12.48 25.58
CA LYS A 74 6.18 -13.37 26.36
C LYS A 74 5.39 -14.33 25.48
N ASP A 75 5.56 -15.60 25.84
CA ASP A 75 4.59 -16.69 25.86
C ASP A 75 4.05 -17.24 24.54
N GLU A 76 4.39 -18.50 24.35
CA GLU A 76 3.80 -19.46 23.42
C GLU A 76 2.29 -19.55 23.66
N ASP A 77 1.48 -19.08 22.73
CA ASP A 77 0.25 -19.78 22.38
C ASP A 77 -0.23 -19.41 20.97
N ASP A 78 -0.97 -20.35 20.44
CA ASP A 78 -1.59 -20.48 19.14
C ASP A 78 -2.38 -19.23 18.64
N VAL A 79 -2.38 -19.01 17.31
CA VAL A 79 -3.36 -18.20 16.52
C VAL A 79 -3.30 -16.64 16.59
N SER A 80 -2.82 -16.03 15.49
CA SER A 80 -3.35 -14.80 14.85
C SER A 80 -3.25 -13.36 15.46
N GLU A 81 -2.14 -12.87 16.02
CA GLU A 81 -2.14 -11.46 16.56
C GLU A 81 -0.98 -10.52 16.15
N SER A 82 -0.11 -10.84 15.17
CA SER A 82 0.98 -9.91 14.76
C SER A 82 0.64 -8.95 13.59
N SER A 83 -0.47 -9.16 12.90
CA SER A 83 -0.95 -8.27 11.83
C SER A 83 -1.55 -6.97 12.35
N ASP A 84 -2.02 -6.96 13.60
CA ASP A 84 -2.97 -5.94 14.05
C ASP A 84 -2.26 -4.64 14.44
N SER A 85 -1.08 -4.71 15.07
CA SER A 85 -0.35 -3.49 15.49
C SER A 85 0.28 -2.71 14.33
N LEU A 86 0.82 -3.41 13.33
CA LEU A 86 1.38 -2.78 12.13
C LEU A 86 0.24 -2.22 11.26
N GLY A 87 -0.88 -2.94 11.21
CA GLY A 87 -2.09 -2.51 10.53
C GLY A 87 -2.72 -1.28 11.18
N GLU A 88 -2.81 -1.20 12.50
CA GLU A 88 -3.31 -0.01 13.21
C GLU A 88 -2.43 1.21 12.95
N GLN A 89 -1.11 1.08 13.05
CA GLN A 89 -0.19 2.21 12.81
C GLN A 89 -0.26 2.71 11.36
N LEU A 90 -0.33 1.78 10.41
CA LEU A 90 -0.47 2.13 9.00
C LEU A 90 -1.86 2.74 8.73
N PHE A 91 -2.91 2.21 9.37
CA PHE A 91 -4.27 2.73 9.26
C PHE A 91 -4.36 4.16 9.73
N GLU A 92 -3.86 4.49 10.93
CA GLU A 92 -3.89 5.86 11.45
C GLU A 92 -3.17 6.84 10.50
N LEU A 93 -2.01 6.44 9.96
CA LEU A 93 -1.27 7.27 9.02
C LEU A 93 -2.01 7.46 7.70
N VAL A 94 -2.63 6.40 7.16
CA VAL A 94 -3.45 6.47 5.95
C VAL A 94 -4.73 7.29 6.19
N ASP A 95 -5.31 7.22 7.39
CA ASP A 95 -6.54 7.91 7.75
C ASP A 95 -6.38 9.43 7.81
N VAL A 96 -5.18 9.91 8.16
CA VAL A 96 -4.82 11.35 8.07
C VAL A 96 -5.04 11.91 6.66
N TYR A 97 -4.87 11.10 5.62
CA TYR A 97 -5.09 11.51 4.23
C TYR A 97 -6.58 11.57 3.83
N ASN A 98 -7.52 11.27 4.74
CA ASN A 98 -8.97 11.40 4.56
C ASN A 98 -9.48 10.76 3.25
N THR A 99 -8.96 9.57 2.94
CA THR A 99 -9.20 8.89 1.66
C THR A 99 -10.59 8.23 1.58
N GLY A 100 -11.28 8.06 2.71
CA GLY A 100 -12.56 7.32 2.80
C GLY A 100 -12.41 5.80 2.60
N HIS A 101 -11.22 5.33 2.24
CA HIS A 101 -10.90 3.93 1.95
C HIS A 101 -9.72 3.44 2.79
N SER A 102 -9.47 4.08 3.92
CA SER A 102 -8.32 3.84 4.79
C SER A 102 -8.13 2.35 5.12
N GLN A 103 -9.21 1.61 5.40
CA GLN A 103 -9.15 0.16 5.66
C GLN A 103 -8.68 -0.65 4.46
N LYS A 104 -9.25 -0.40 3.27
CA LYS A 104 -8.88 -1.12 2.04
C LYS A 104 -7.45 -0.81 1.61
N ILE A 105 -7.08 0.45 1.65
CA ILE A 105 -5.72 0.90 1.31
C ILE A 105 -4.72 0.28 2.29
N THR A 106 -5.01 0.31 3.59
CA THR A 106 -4.16 -0.31 4.61
C THR A 106 -4.01 -1.81 4.36
N GLY A 107 -5.09 -2.52 4.03
CA GLY A 107 -5.03 -3.93 3.65
C GLY A 107 -4.12 -4.19 2.45
N MET A 108 -4.28 -3.40 1.36
CA MET A 108 -3.44 -3.52 0.16
C MET A 108 -1.96 -3.23 0.45
N LEU A 109 -1.67 -2.28 1.33
CA LEU A 109 -0.31 -1.96 1.73
C LEU A 109 0.30 -3.02 2.65
N LEU A 110 -0.49 -3.62 3.54
CA LEU A 110 -0.07 -4.74 4.38
C LEU A 110 0.15 -6.04 3.60
N GLU A 111 -0.51 -6.19 2.45
CA GLU A 111 -0.25 -7.27 1.49
C GLU A 111 1.15 -7.17 0.85
N GLN A 112 1.80 -6.00 0.93
CA GLN A 112 3.18 -5.84 0.48
C GLN A 112 4.18 -6.40 1.49
N HIS A 113 5.43 -6.56 1.05
CA HIS A 113 6.51 -7.03 1.92
C HIS A 113 6.66 -6.15 3.16
N LYS A 114 6.85 -6.78 4.32
CA LYS A 114 7.01 -6.11 5.63
C LYS A 114 8.07 -5.01 5.63
N ASP A 115 9.16 -5.19 4.88
CA ASP A 115 10.22 -4.18 4.74
C ASP A 115 9.75 -2.90 4.03
N VAL A 116 8.84 -3.05 3.05
CA VAL A 116 8.20 -1.93 2.36
C VAL A 116 7.26 -1.20 3.32
N VAL A 117 6.43 -1.93 4.06
CA VAL A 117 5.53 -1.34 5.08
C VAL A 117 6.31 -0.53 6.12
N LEU A 118 7.44 -1.04 6.60
CA LEU A 118 8.30 -0.30 7.54
C LEU A 118 8.94 0.95 6.92
N GLN A 119 9.30 0.92 5.63
CA GLN A 119 9.76 2.11 4.92
C GLN A 119 8.65 3.16 4.75
N LEU A 120 7.42 2.71 4.50
CA LEU A 120 6.24 3.59 4.41
C LEU A 120 5.97 4.28 5.75
N LEU A 121 6.06 3.56 6.87
CA LEU A 121 5.94 4.13 8.21
C LEU A 121 7.05 5.15 8.52
N SER A 122 8.23 4.98 7.93
CA SER A 122 9.39 5.86 8.15
C SER A 122 9.43 7.08 7.22
N ASN A 123 8.71 7.04 6.09
CA ASN A 123 8.77 8.06 5.05
C ASN A 123 7.37 8.52 4.60
N PRO A 124 6.90 9.70 5.05
CA PRO A 124 5.55 10.19 4.76
C PRO A 124 5.32 10.50 3.27
N LYS A 125 6.37 10.83 2.51
CA LYS A 125 6.23 11.05 1.05
C LYS A 125 6.02 9.75 0.28
N LEU A 126 6.72 8.69 0.69
CA LEU A 126 6.58 7.38 0.09
C LEU A 126 5.21 6.78 0.42
N LEU A 127 4.74 6.99 1.65
CA LEU A 127 3.40 6.63 2.09
C LEU A 127 2.34 7.33 1.24
N GLU A 128 2.44 8.65 1.06
CA GLU A 128 1.49 9.40 0.22
C GLU A 128 1.44 8.87 -1.23
N GLU A 129 2.59 8.55 -1.81
CA GLU A 129 2.67 7.98 -3.15
C GLU A 129 1.97 6.62 -3.22
N HIS A 130 2.23 5.75 -2.26
CA HIS A 130 1.61 4.42 -2.17
C HIS A 130 0.10 4.49 -1.87
N VAL A 131 -0.33 5.43 -1.04
CA VAL A 131 -1.75 5.71 -0.78
C VAL A 131 -2.45 6.19 -2.06
N ASN A 132 -1.82 7.07 -2.83
CA ASN A 132 -2.34 7.49 -4.14
C ASN A 132 -2.39 6.35 -5.15
N LEU A 133 -1.38 5.48 -5.16
CA LEU A 133 -1.32 4.29 -6.01
C LEU A 133 -2.42 3.28 -5.66
N ALA A 134 -2.60 3.01 -4.37
CA ALA A 134 -3.68 2.16 -3.87
C ALA A 134 -5.06 2.77 -4.14
N LEU A 135 -5.23 4.09 -3.98
CA LEU A 135 -6.45 4.80 -4.36
C LEU A 135 -6.73 4.71 -5.86
N LYS A 136 -5.71 4.87 -6.70
CA LYS A 136 -5.84 4.75 -8.14
C LYS A 136 -6.22 3.33 -8.53
N THR A 137 -5.58 2.34 -7.92
CA THR A 137 -5.89 0.92 -8.10
C THR A 137 -7.30 0.59 -7.59
N LEU A 138 -7.77 1.20 -6.50
CA LEU A 138 -9.15 1.02 -6.03
C LEU A 138 -10.18 1.65 -6.96
N LYS A 139 -9.85 2.80 -7.57
CA LYS A 139 -10.67 3.42 -8.62
C LYS A 139 -10.66 2.58 -9.88
N GLU A 140 -9.49 2.07 -10.28
CA GLU A 140 -9.33 1.17 -11.43
C GLU A 140 -10.03 -0.17 -11.18
N GLN A 141 -9.96 -0.77 -10.00
CA GLN A 141 -10.73 -1.98 -9.64
C GLN A 141 -12.24 -1.71 -9.55
N ASN A 142 -12.67 -0.49 -9.23
CA ASN A 142 -14.07 -0.09 -9.37
C ASN A 142 -14.48 0.11 -10.84
N ILE A 143 -13.50 0.26 -11.74
CA ILE A 143 -13.65 0.41 -13.21
C ILE A 143 -13.25 -0.90 -13.96
N GLU A 144 -12.70 -1.90 -13.28
CA GLU A 144 -12.28 -3.19 -13.85
C GLU A 144 -13.17 -4.35 -13.39
N GLU A 145 -14.07 -4.13 -12.41
CA GLU A 145 -15.28 -4.95 -12.25
C GLU A 145 -16.37 -4.62 -13.30
N THR A 146 -16.09 -3.75 -14.29
CA THR A 146 -16.93 -3.60 -15.49
C THR A 146 -16.51 -4.50 -16.66
N ASP A 147 -15.67 -5.53 -16.47
CA ASP A 147 -15.32 -6.44 -17.58
C ASP A 147 -15.80 -7.90 -17.44
N LEU A 148 -16.47 -8.33 -16.35
CA LEU A 148 -16.98 -9.73 -16.26
C LEU A 148 -18.25 -9.96 -15.43
N SER A 149 -19.07 -8.93 -15.17
CA SER A 149 -20.40 -9.17 -14.59
C SER A 149 -21.42 -9.35 -15.72
N ASP A 150 -22.05 -10.51 -15.73
CA ASP A 150 -23.24 -10.92 -16.47
C ASP A 150 -24.49 -10.08 -16.07
N ALA A 151 -24.32 -8.77 -15.87
CA ALA A 151 -25.39 -7.80 -15.94
C ALA A 151 -25.61 -7.57 -17.43
N SER A 152 -26.62 -8.23 -17.99
CA SER A 152 -27.13 -7.97 -19.35
C SER A 152 -26.97 -6.49 -19.70
N GLU A 153 -26.48 -6.14 -20.90
CA GLU A 153 -26.30 -4.76 -21.41
C GLU A 153 -27.51 -3.83 -21.14
N ALA A 154 -28.68 -4.43 -20.89
CA ALA A 154 -29.88 -3.79 -20.37
C ALA A 154 -29.68 -3.04 -19.03
N ASP A 155 -29.02 -3.64 -18.02
CA ASP A 155 -28.93 -3.09 -16.66
C ASP A 155 -28.05 -1.82 -16.60
N GLU A 156 -26.99 -1.75 -17.42
CA GLU A 156 -26.16 -0.53 -17.53
C GLU A 156 -26.90 0.59 -18.27
N THR A 157 -27.60 0.25 -19.34
CA THR A 157 -28.38 1.21 -20.13
C THR A 157 -29.54 1.77 -19.30
N ASP A 158 -30.20 0.93 -18.51
CA ASP A 158 -31.28 1.34 -17.60
C ASP A 158 -30.78 2.34 -16.54
N ARG A 159 -29.64 2.04 -15.89
CA ARG A 159 -29.03 2.96 -14.90
C ARG A 159 -28.57 4.28 -15.51
N LEU A 160 -27.98 4.23 -16.70
CA LEU A 160 -27.60 5.43 -17.44
C LEU A 160 -28.85 6.23 -17.84
N GLY A 161 -29.93 5.56 -18.23
CA GLY A 161 -31.22 6.15 -18.57
C GLY A 161 -31.87 6.88 -17.40
N GLU A 162 -31.92 6.29 -16.21
CA GLU A 162 -32.46 6.96 -15.01
C GLU A 162 -31.69 8.23 -14.65
N LYS A 163 -30.35 8.17 -14.75
CA LYS A 163 -29.48 9.30 -14.46
C LYS A 163 -29.60 10.40 -15.52
N LEU A 164 -29.71 10.00 -16.79
CA LEU A 164 -29.92 10.90 -17.91
C LEU A 164 -31.28 11.60 -17.79
N PHE A 165 -32.35 10.84 -17.53
CA PHE A 165 -33.70 11.38 -17.33
C PHE A 165 -33.71 12.46 -16.25
N SER A 166 -33.09 12.19 -15.10
CA SER A 166 -33.03 13.14 -13.99
C SER A 166 -32.33 14.45 -14.36
N LEU A 167 -31.36 14.41 -15.28
CA LEU A 167 -30.66 15.61 -15.77
C LEU A 167 -31.48 16.33 -16.85
N VAL A 168 -32.07 15.58 -17.78
CA VAL A 168 -32.92 16.13 -18.83
C VAL A 168 -34.17 16.77 -18.23
N GLU A 169 -34.79 16.16 -17.23
CA GLU A 169 -35.97 16.68 -16.51
C GLU A 169 -35.71 18.05 -15.87
N GLN A 170 -34.48 18.30 -15.40
CA GLN A 170 -34.07 19.60 -14.89
C GLN A 170 -33.98 20.68 -15.98
N MET A 171 -33.78 20.27 -17.23
CA MET A 171 -33.65 21.16 -18.38
C MET A 171 -34.98 21.36 -19.10
N ASP A 172 -35.72 20.28 -19.30
CA ASP A 172 -37.02 20.22 -19.94
C ASP A 172 -37.84 19.10 -19.33
N SER A 173 -38.69 19.47 -18.36
CA SER A 173 -39.59 18.55 -17.69
C SER A 173 -40.78 18.13 -18.55
N LEU A 174 -41.10 18.88 -19.61
CA LEU A 174 -42.26 18.59 -20.45
C LEU A 174 -41.97 17.45 -21.42
N HIS A 175 -40.76 17.44 -21.99
CA HIS A 175 -40.32 16.45 -22.98
C HIS A 175 -39.24 15.50 -22.45
N ALA A 176 -39.03 15.47 -21.13
CA ALA A 176 -37.96 14.69 -20.51
C ALA A 176 -37.97 13.22 -20.94
N ASN A 177 -39.15 12.60 -21.01
CA ASN A 177 -39.30 11.20 -21.36
C ASN A 177 -38.88 10.93 -22.82
N ASP A 178 -39.39 11.73 -23.75
CA ASP A 178 -39.12 11.58 -25.18
C ASP A 178 -37.66 11.92 -25.51
N ILE A 179 -37.13 13.00 -24.94
CA ILE A 179 -35.72 13.39 -25.11
C ILE A 179 -34.80 12.30 -24.56
N THR A 180 -35.07 11.79 -23.36
CA THR A 180 -34.26 10.71 -22.78
C THR A 180 -34.34 9.45 -23.64
N GLY A 181 -35.52 9.10 -24.16
CA GLY A 181 -35.70 8.00 -25.09
C GLY A 181 -34.84 8.14 -26.35
N MET A 182 -34.88 9.30 -27.00
CA MET A 182 -34.06 9.58 -28.19
C MET A 182 -32.55 9.56 -27.89
N LEU A 183 -32.13 10.02 -26.72
CA LEU A 183 -30.72 9.97 -26.33
C LEU A 183 -30.28 8.55 -25.97
N LEU A 184 -31.17 7.73 -25.39
CA LEU A 184 -30.91 6.32 -25.09
C LEU A 184 -30.78 5.44 -26.34
N GLU A 185 -31.16 5.93 -27.53
CA GLU A 185 -30.84 5.27 -28.80
C GLU A 185 -29.33 5.33 -29.15
N MET A 186 -28.54 6.13 -28.41
CA MET A 186 -27.09 6.18 -28.53
C MET A 186 -26.40 5.04 -27.77
N ASP A 187 -25.14 4.75 -28.11
CA ASP A 187 -24.35 3.78 -27.38
C ASP A 187 -24.01 4.25 -25.94
N ALA A 188 -23.79 3.28 -25.04
CA ALA A 188 -23.51 3.55 -23.63
C ALA A 188 -22.28 4.45 -23.41
N ALA A 189 -21.25 4.36 -24.25
CA ALA A 189 -20.05 5.21 -24.12
C ALA A 189 -20.36 6.67 -24.46
N SER A 190 -21.18 6.91 -25.51
CA SER A 190 -21.69 8.23 -25.84
C SER A 190 -22.56 8.82 -24.73
N LEU A 191 -23.42 8.01 -24.11
CA LEU A 191 -24.23 8.43 -22.96
C LEU A 191 -23.36 8.82 -21.75
N GLN A 192 -22.34 8.03 -21.43
CA GLN A 192 -21.40 8.37 -20.35
C GLN A 192 -20.63 9.65 -20.63
N GLN A 193 -20.24 9.90 -21.89
CA GLN A 193 -19.61 11.14 -22.31
C GLN A 193 -20.53 12.35 -22.11
N LEU A 194 -21.84 12.21 -22.39
CA LEU A 194 -22.84 13.25 -22.13
C LEU A 194 -23.03 13.50 -20.64
N LEU A 195 -23.11 12.44 -19.83
CA LEU A 195 -23.22 12.55 -18.36
C LEU A 195 -21.98 13.18 -17.71
N SER A 196 -20.82 13.06 -18.34
CA SER A 196 -19.55 13.64 -17.88
C SER A 196 -19.38 15.11 -18.28
N ASP A 197 -20.07 15.57 -19.33
CA ASP A 197 -19.96 16.91 -19.87
C ASP A 197 -21.34 17.56 -20.05
N HIS A 198 -21.71 18.38 -19.07
CA HIS A 198 -22.98 19.09 -19.04
C HIS A 198 -23.23 19.96 -20.29
N THR A 199 -22.17 20.51 -20.90
CA THR A 199 -22.30 21.34 -22.11
C THR A 199 -22.73 20.49 -23.30
N LYS A 200 -22.13 19.30 -23.46
CA LYS A 200 -22.51 18.36 -24.51
C LYS A 200 -23.92 17.83 -24.31
N LEU A 201 -24.28 17.50 -23.06
CA LEU A 201 -25.64 17.09 -22.71
C LEU A 201 -26.64 18.17 -23.10
N GLN A 202 -26.39 19.43 -22.75
CA GLN A 202 -27.27 20.54 -23.10
C GLN A 202 -27.48 20.67 -24.61
N VAL A 203 -26.39 20.56 -25.40
CA VAL A 203 -26.48 20.61 -26.86
C VAL A 203 -27.28 19.42 -27.41
N ALA A 204 -27.13 18.24 -26.84
CA ALA A 204 -27.87 17.05 -27.25
C ALA A 204 -29.38 17.18 -26.93
N VAL A 205 -29.72 17.68 -25.74
CA VAL A 205 -31.11 17.98 -25.33
C VAL A 205 -31.74 19.01 -26.27
N GLN A 206 -31.04 20.10 -26.59
CA GLN A 206 -31.54 21.12 -27.52
C GLN A 206 -31.80 20.58 -28.93
N LYS A 207 -30.95 19.65 -29.40
CA LYS A 207 -31.16 18.99 -30.69
C LYS A 207 -32.39 18.09 -30.66
N ALA A 208 -32.57 17.31 -29.60
CA ALA A 208 -33.74 16.46 -29.44
C ALA A 208 -35.04 17.26 -29.32
N GLN A 209 -35.03 18.39 -28.59
CA GLN A 209 -36.14 19.34 -28.53
C GLN A 209 -36.55 19.84 -29.92
N ALA A 210 -35.57 20.25 -30.74
CA ALA A 210 -35.86 20.74 -32.09
C ALA A 210 -36.51 19.68 -32.99
N VAL A 211 -36.19 18.40 -32.78
CA VAL A 211 -36.83 17.28 -33.48
C VAL A 211 -38.27 17.08 -32.99
N LEU A 212 -38.53 17.14 -31.68
CA LEU A 212 -39.88 17.02 -31.12
C LEU A 212 -40.81 18.16 -31.54
N ASP A 213 -40.29 19.38 -31.61
CA ASP A 213 -41.02 20.55 -32.08
C ASP A 213 -41.38 20.46 -33.57
N THR A 214 -40.65 19.65 -34.36
CA THR A 214 -40.95 19.45 -35.79
C THR A 214 -41.86 18.26 -36.07
N GLU A 215 -41.99 17.32 -35.13
CA GLU A 215 -42.86 16.13 -35.22
C GLU A 215 -44.22 16.32 -34.50
N SER A 216 -44.45 17.49 -33.88
CA SER A 216 -45.70 17.88 -33.18
C SER A 216 -46.77 18.55 -34.05
#